data_AF-A0A2P4YJH7-F1
#
_entry.id   AF-A0A2P4YJH7-F1
#
_cell.length_a   1.000
_cell.length_b   1.000
_cell.length_c   1.000
_cell.angle_alpha   90.00
_cell.angle_beta   90.00
_cell.angle_gamma   90.00
#
_symmetry.space_group_name_H-M   'P 1'
#
loop_
_entity.id
_entity.type
_entity.pdbx_description
1 polymer ?
#
loop_
_entity_poly.entity_id
_entity_poly.type
_entity_poly.pdbx_seq_one_letter_code
_entity_poly.pdbx_strand_id
1 'polypeptide(L)'
;MSWLSAFTGQRRVSDRYALPKPTWQQKVQHYAPIFRWLPNYSVQRDLKFDIVAGITVAMMLIPQEVSLSTIMHVPAHHGLYTAATAPLVYAIFGSSTVLSVASGSEVSLLVGTTLEDIEDQDERVATGIMIAFLSGCILLLVRILNLSQIADFFSRPVMGGFISAGGLLIMLSQVSNALGIKFKSQDYPPATVYQIFNHIGDTNLNAFAVAAISIVYLITVKMIKRRFFPSPVLMQLFESDTPQIKEQGKPEEEERFIPSNAGHGFSLTDQQYTAYQAQHTPQEERESQADAGKNG
;
A
#
# COMPACT_ATOMS: atom_id res chain seq x y z
N MET A 1 12.43 35.01 -22.01
CA MET A 1 10.98 34.84 -22.29
C MET A 1 10.15 35.48 -21.17
N SER A 2 10.15 36.82 -21.05
CA SER A 2 9.50 37.56 -19.93
C SER A 2 8.18 38.23 -20.32
N TRP A 3 7.75 38.15 -21.58
CA TRP A 3 6.57 38.85 -22.08
C TRP A 3 5.25 38.08 -21.87
N LEU A 4 5.30 36.74 -21.73
CA LEU A 4 4.10 35.91 -21.50
C LEU A 4 3.54 36.04 -20.07
N SER A 5 4.37 36.35 -19.08
CA SER A 5 3.94 36.52 -17.68
C SER A 5 3.15 37.81 -17.42
N ALA A 6 3.03 38.70 -18.41
CA ALA A 6 2.25 39.94 -18.31
C ALA A 6 0.74 39.72 -18.57
N PHE A 7 0.38 38.65 -19.29
CA PHE A 7 -1.02 38.35 -19.66
C PHE A 7 -1.74 37.53 -18.59
N THR A 8 -1.01 36.70 -17.86
CA THR A 8 -1.53 35.99 -16.70
C THR A 8 -1.26 36.87 -15.48
N GLY A 9 -2.28 37.42 -14.82
CA GLY A 9 -2.16 38.25 -13.61
C GLY A 9 -1.58 37.50 -12.39
N GLN A 10 -0.43 36.84 -12.53
CA GLN A 10 0.31 36.24 -11.44
C GLN A 10 0.91 37.39 -10.61
N ARG A 11 0.25 37.70 -9.50
CA ARG A 11 0.84 38.49 -8.41
C ARG A 11 2.23 37.94 -8.14
N ARG A 12 3.26 38.77 -8.31
CA ARG A 12 4.63 38.45 -7.90
C ARG A 12 4.58 38.05 -6.42
N VAL A 13 4.74 36.77 -6.14
CA VAL A 13 4.92 36.27 -4.77
C VAL A 13 6.13 37.01 -4.23
N SER A 14 5.96 37.80 -3.16
CA SER A 14 7.06 38.58 -2.60
C SER A 14 8.23 37.63 -2.28
N ASP A 15 9.44 37.97 -2.70
CA ASP A 15 10.66 37.16 -2.46
C ASP A 15 10.89 36.84 -0.97
N ARG A 16 10.22 37.58 -0.08
CA ARG A 16 10.16 37.32 1.37
C ARG A 16 9.60 35.94 1.76
N TYR A 17 8.80 35.31 0.90
CA TYR A 17 8.20 33.98 1.13
C TYR A 17 8.61 32.95 0.06
N ALA A 18 9.63 33.24 -0.74
CA ALA A 18 10.15 32.26 -1.68
C ALA A 18 10.81 31.10 -0.91
N LEU A 19 10.33 29.87 -1.15
CA LEU A 19 10.98 28.68 -0.60
C LEU A 19 12.45 28.65 -1.06
N PRO A 20 13.40 28.31 -0.17
CA PRO A 20 14.80 28.21 -0.55
C PRO A 20 14.94 27.22 -1.71
N LYS A 21 15.74 27.58 -2.72
CA LYS A 21 15.97 26.71 -3.88
C LYS A 21 16.46 25.36 -3.38
N PRO A 22 15.89 24.24 -3.85
CA PRO A 22 16.25 22.93 -3.35
C PRO A 22 17.73 22.66 -3.64
N THR A 23 18.46 22.28 -2.59
CA THR A 23 19.88 21.91 -2.69
C THR A 23 20.02 20.66 -3.56
N TRP A 24 21.15 20.45 -4.24
CA TRP A 24 21.37 19.26 -5.07
C TRP A 24 21.14 17.95 -4.28
N GLN A 25 21.52 17.92 -3.01
CA GLN A 25 21.23 16.82 -2.09
C GLN A 25 19.72 16.54 -1.94
N GLN A 26 18.90 17.58 -1.80
CA GLN A 26 17.44 17.44 -1.68
C GLN A 26 16.81 16.94 -2.99
N LYS A 27 17.37 17.30 -4.15
CA LYS A 27 16.94 16.75 -5.45
C LYS A 27 17.26 15.25 -5.53
N VAL A 28 18.47 14.84 -5.14
CA VAL A 28 18.85 13.42 -5.12
C VAL A 28 17.96 12.63 -4.15
N GLN A 29 17.71 13.15 -2.96
CA GLN A 29 16.79 12.54 -1.98
C GLN A 29 15.33 12.49 -2.45
N HIS A 30 14.92 13.36 -3.37
CA HIS A 30 13.59 13.34 -3.96
C HIS A 30 13.43 12.23 -5.02
N TYR A 31 14.47 11.99 -5.83
CA TYR A 31 14.44 10.94 -6.86
C TYR A 31 14.81 9.56 -6.34
N ALA A 32 15.73 9.46 -5.38
CA ALA A 32 16.18 8.22 -4.76
C ALA A 32 16.05 8.34 -3.23
N PRO A 33 14.87 8.03 -2.66
CA PRO A 33 14.59 8.18 -1.24
C PRO A 33 15.51 7.34 -0.32
N ILE A 34 16.23 6.36 -0.87
CA ILE A 34 17.27 5.61 -0.13
C ILE A 34 18.28 6.51 0.57
N PHE A 35 18.69 7.61 -0.06
CA PHE A 35 19.63 8.57 0.55
C PHE A 35 19.01 9.40 1.67
N ARG A 36 17.68 9.34 1.85
CA ARG A 36 16.95 10.01 2.93
C ARG A 36 16.72 9.06 4.11
N TRP A 37 16.29 7.82 3.86
CA TRP A 37 15.94 6.90 4.94
C TRP A 37 17.15 6.13 5.48
N LEU A 38 18.07 5.69 4.62
CA LEU A 38 19.20 4.84 5.01
C LEU A 38 20.13 5.50 6.05
N PRO A 39 20.49 6.80 5.94
CA PRO A 39 21.32 7.46 6.96
C PRO A 39 20.62 7.63 8.31
N ASN A 40 19.27 7.67 8.31
CA ASN A 40 18.46 7.85 9.51
C ASN A 40 17.99 6.50 10.10
N TYR A 41 18.49 5.38 9.57
CA TYR A 41 18.05 4.05 9.95
C TYR A 41 18.66 3.59 11.27
N SER A 42 17.82 3.20 12.23
CA SER A 42 18.28 2.81 13.56
C SER A 42 18.54 1.30 13.63
N VAL A 43 19.75 0.88 13.24
CA VAL A 43 20.15 -0.55 13.11
C VAL A 43 19.86 -1.36 14.38
N GLN A 44 20.08 -0.82 15.57
CA GLN A 44 19.90 -1.56 16.82
C GLN A 44 18.43 -1.89 17.12
N ARG A 45 17.51 -1.01 16.72
CA ARG A 45 16.08 -1.13 17.00
C ARG A 45 15.36 -1.83 15.84
N ASP A 46 15.56 -1.35 14.62
CA ASP A 46 14.70 -1.68 13.48
C ASP A 46 15.12 -2.99 12.78
N LEU A 47 16.42 -3.33 12.78
CA LEU A 47 16.94 -4.47 12.02
C LEU A 47 16.30 -5.80 12.42
N LYS A 48 16.01 -6.00 13.71
CA LYS A 48 15.40 -7.25 14.21
C LYS A 48 13.98 -7.42 13.65
N PHE A 49 13.21 -6.33 13.62
CA PHE A 49 11.86 -6.34 13.09
C PHE A 49 11.86 -6.48 11.57
N ASP A 50 12.78 -5.80 10.87
CA ASP A 50 12.89 -5.87 9.42
C ASP A 50 13.34 -7.24 8.92
N ILE A 51 14.20 -7.95 9.67
CA ILE A 51 14.56 -9.34 9.34
C ILE A 51 13.33 -10.25 9.43
N VAL A 52 12.56 -10.15 10.51
CA VAL A 52 11.33 -10.97 10.68
C VAL A 52 10.29 -10.63 9.62
N ALA A 53 10.09 -9.33 9.35
CA ALA A 53 9.17 -8.86 8.31
C ALA A 53 9.63 -9.33 6.92
N GLY A 54 10.92 -9.18 6.60
CA GLY A 54 11.52 -9.58 5.33
C GLY A 54 11.40 -11.08 5.08
N ILE A 55 11.69 -11.92 6.09
CA ILE A 55 11.50 -13.37 5.99
C ILE A 55 10.01 -13.71 5.78
N THR A 56 9.11 -13.06 6.51
CA THR A 56 7.66 -13.26 6.38
C THR A 56 7.17 -12.91 4.97
N VAL A 57 7.60 -11.76 4.44
CA VAL A 57 7.26 -11.32 3.08
C VAL A 57 7.86 -12.26 2.06
N ALA A 58 9.13 -12.66 2.19
CA ALA A 58 9.79 -13.58 1.26
C ALA A 58 9.09 -14.95 1.20
N MET A 59 8.70 -15.51 2.35
CA MET A 59 7.96 -16.78 2.40
C MET A 59 6.61 -16.71 1.69
N MET A 60 5.95 -15.54 1.66
CA MET A 60 4.71 -15.33 0.92
C MET A 60 4.96 -15.07 -0.56
N LEU A 61 5.96 -14.24 -0.88
CA LEU A 61 6.19 -13.68 -2.20
C LEU A 61 6.81 -14.70 -3.16
N ILE A 62 7.73 -15.55 -2.69
CA ILE A 62 8.37 -16.59 -3.51
C ILE A 62 7.36 -17.55 -4.16
N PRO A 63 6.48 -18.25 -3.39
CA PRO A 63 5.52 -19.17 -4.00
C PRO A 63 4.49 -18.43 -4.86
N GLN A 64 4.14 -17.19 -4.51
CA GLN A 64 3.24 -16.36 -5.29
C GLN A 64 3.81 -16.08 -6.69
N GLU A 65 5.04 -15.55 -6.80
CA GLU A 65 5.63 -15.21 -8.11
C GLU A 65 5.93 -16.46 -8.97
N VAL A 66 6.31 -17.58 -8.34
CA VAL A 66 6.47 -18.88 -9.01
C VAL A 66 5.14 -19.36 -9.63
N SER A 67 4.03 -19.20 -8.91
CA SER A 67 2.70 -19.52 -9.43
C SER A 67 2.32 -18.59 -10.60
N LEU A 68 2.54 -17.28 -10.44
CA LEU A 68 2.19 -16.29 -11.46
C LEU A 68 2.99 -16.44 -12.77
N SER A 69 4.27 -16.78 -12.69
CA SER A 69 5.07 -17.10 -13.88
C SER A 69 4.53 -18.30 -14.64
N THR A 70 4.04 -19.31 -13.93
CA THR A 70 3.39 -20.48 -14.54
C THR A 70 2.08 -20.11 -15.24
N ILE A 71 1.30 -19.18 -14.68
CA ILE A 71 0.06 -18.65 -15.32
C ILE A 71 0.40 -17.86 -16.59
N MET A 72 1.54 -17.16 -16.62
CA MET A 72 2.05 -16.47 -17.81
C MET A 72 2.65 -17.40 -18.86
N HIS A 73 2.64 -18.72 -18.64
CA HIS A 73 3.29 -19.72 -19.48
C HIS A 73 4.83 -19.54 -19.60
N VAL A 74 5.46 -18.79 -18.70
CA VAL A 74 6.93 -18.63 -18.70
C VAL A 74 7.57 -19.58 -17.66
N PRO A 75 8.84 -19.98 -17.85
CA PRO A 75 9.51 -20.84 -16.88
C PRO A 75 9.52 -20.26 -15.47
N ALA A 76 9.26 -21.10 -14.47
CA ALA A 76 9.02 -20.71 -13.08
C ALA A 76 10.19 -19.91 -12.43
N HIS A 77 11.41 -20.12 -12.90
CA HIS A 77 12.58 -19.41 -12.39
C HIS A 77 12.55 -17.90 -12.71
N HIS A 78 11.81 -17.47 -13.74
CA HIS A 78 11.59 -16.05 -13.99
C HIS A 78 10.76 -15.38 -12.87
N GLY A 79 9.83 -16.12 -12.25
CA GLY A 79 9.12 -15.64 -11.06
C GLY A 79 10.07 -15.40 -9.88
N LEU A 80 11.14 -16.17 -9.75
CA LEU A 80 12.16 -15.93 -8.72
C LEU A 80 12.95 -14.64 -9.01
N TYR A 81 13.20 -14.33 -10.28
CA TYR A 81 13.85 -13.08 -10.66
C TYR A 81 12.98 -11.88 -10.31
N THR A 82 11.67 -11.91 -10.63
CA THR A 82 10.74 -10.82 -10.27
C THR A 82 10.59 -10.69 -8.76
N ALA A 83 10.55 -11.82 -8.04
CA ALA A 83 10.46 -11.86 -6.59
C ALA A 83 11.60 -11.13 -5.87
N ALA A 84 12.81 -11.18 -6.42
CA ALA A 84 13.97 -10.51 -5.85
C ALA A 84 14.15 -9.08 -6.37
N THR A 85 13.99 -8.88 -7.67
CA THR A 85 14.33 -7.61 -8.33
C THR A 85 13.32 -6.50 -8.05
N ALA A 86 12.01 -6.80 -8.03
CA ALA A 86 11.00 -5.76 -7.83
C ALA A 86 11.07 -5.12 -6.43
N PRO A 87 11.17 -5.87 -5.32
CA PRO A 87 11.37 -5.28 -3.99
C PRO A 87 12.70 -4.54 -3.87
N LEU A 88 13.78 -5.02 -4.49
CA LEU A 88 15.10 -4.38 -4.44
C LEU A 88 15.10 -3.03 -5.15
N VAL A 89 14.50 -2.97 -6.35
CA VAL A 89 14.34 -1.70 -7.08
C VAL A 89 13.43 -0.75 -6.29
N TYR A 90 12.36 -1.27 -5.68
CA TYR A 90 11.48 -0.46 -4.83
C TYR A 90 12.19 0.08 -3.59
N ALA A 91 13.09 -0.67 -2.95
CA ALA A 91 13.83 -0.18 -1.78
C ALA A 91 14.71 1.05 -2.10
N ILE A 92 15.16 1.19 -3.35
CA ILE A 92 16.00 2.30 -3.82
C ILE A 92 15.16 3.54 -4.15
N PHE A 93 14.08 3.36 -4.92
CA PHE A 93 13.28 4.45 -5.49
C PHE A 93 11.95 4.71 -4.76
N GLY A 94 11.53 3.80 -3.89
CA GLY A 94 10.27 3.86 -3.16
C GLY A 94 10.29 4.91 -2.07
N SER A 95 9.17 5.63 -1.94
CA SER A 95 8.99 6.67 -0.90
C SER A 95 8.58 6.10 0.46
N SER A 96 7.98 4.91 0.49
CA SER A 96 7.54 4.22 1.70
C SER A 96 8.51 3.11 2.06
N THR A 97 8.97 3.07 3.32
CA THR A 97 9.90 2.05 3.82
C THR A 97 9.21 0.76 4.27
N VAL A 98 7.88 0.75 4.36
CA VAL A 98 7.08 -0.39 4.86
C VAL A 98 6.25 -1.07 3.77
N LEU A 99 6.24 -0.50 2.55
CA LEU A 99 5.48 -1.08 1.43
C LEU A 99 6.31 -2.17 0.74
N SER A 100 5.71 -3.34 0.57
CA SER A 100 6.25 -4.39 -0.30
C SER A 100 5.56 -4.35 -1.65
N VAL A 101 6.35 -4.52 -2.73
CA VAL A 101 5.85 -4.60 -4.10
C VAL A 101 5.93 -6.05 -4.58
N ALA A 102 4.87 -6.54 -5.21
CA ALA A 102 4.79 -7.86 -5.82
C ALA A 102 3.90 -7.79 -7.07
N SER A 103 3.99 -8.80 -7.93
CA SER A 103 3.17 -8.92 -9.13
C SER A 103 1.72 -9.27 -8.76
N GLY A 104 0.77 -8.67 -9.48
CA GLY A 104 -0.66 -8.96 -9.35
C GLY A 104 -1.11 -10.08 -10.28
N SER A 105 -1.99 -10.96 -9.79
CA SER A 105 -2.50 -12.10 -10.57
C SER A 105 -3.25 -11.69 -11.84
N GLU A 106 -3.97 -10.57 -11.80
CA GLU A 106 -4.72 -10.05 -12.95
C GLU A 106 -3.81 -9.65 -14.11
N VAL A 107 -2.72 -8.94 -13.80
CA VAL A 107 -1.72 -8.54 -14.81
C VAL A 107 -1.03 -9.77 -15.38
N SER A 108 -0.67 -10.74 -14.55
CA SER A 108 -0.08 -12.01 -15.00
C SER A 108 -1.03 -12.80 -15.90
N LEU A 109 -2.33 -12.77 -15.63
CA LEU A 109 -3.32 -13.44 -16.48
C LEU A 109 -3.41 -12.78 -17.87
N LEU A 110 -3.47 -11.44 -17.91
CA LEU A 110 -3.50 -10.67 -19.17
C LEU A 110 -2.23 -10.87 -20.00
N VAL A 111 -1.06 -10.84 -19.36
CA VAL A 111 0.19 -11.17 -20.03
C VAL A 111 0.17 -12.62 -20.52
N GLY A 112 -0.34 -13.55 -19.70
CA GLY A 112 -0.47 -14.96 -20.06
C GLY A 112 -1.34 -15.23 -21.29
N THR A 113 -2.46 -14.52 -21.46
CA THR A 113 -3.29 -14.62 -22.66
C THR A 113 -2.67 -13.97 -23.89
N THR A 114 -1.94 -12.87 -23.69
CA THR A 114 -1.20 -12.22 -24.78
C THR A 114 -0.07 -13.11 -25.32
N LEU A 115 0.53 -13.91 -24.43
CA LEU A 115 1.62 -14.83 -24.74
C LEU A 115 1.15 -16.24 -25.15
N GLU A 116 -0.15 -16.54 -25.07
CA GLU A 116 -0.71 -17.89 -25.25
C GLU A 116 -0.49 -18.43 -26.68
N ASP A 117 -0.57 -17.54 -27.68
CA ASP A 117 -0.47 -17.93 -29.09
C ASP A 117 0.99 -18.11 -29.56
N ILE A 118 1.99 -17.91 -28.68
CA ILE A 118 3.42 -18.09 -28.98
C ILE A 118 3.88 -19.48 -28.55
N GLU A 119 4.13 -20.35 -29.55
CA GLU A 119 4.55 -21.73 -29.33
C GLU A 119 5.99 -21.84 -28.82
N ASP A 120 6.91 -21.06 -29.40
CA ASP A 120 8.33 -21.08 -29.03
C ASP A 120 8.56 -20.47 -27.65
N GLN A 121 9.22 -21.23 -26.76
CA GLN A 121 9.40 -20.81 -25.37
C GLN A 121 10.35 -19.61 -25.25
N ASP A 122 11.40 -19.57 -26.06
CA ASP A 122 12.40 -18.51 -26.00
C ASP A 122 11.81 -17.20 -26.55
N GLU A 123 11.06 -17.26 -27.65
CA GLU A 123 10.28 -16.15 -28.19
C GLU A 123 9.22 -15.64 -27.19
N ARG A 124 8.53 -16.55 -26.49
CA ARG A 124 7.53 -16.19 -25.48
C ARG A 124 8.16 -15.42 -24.32
N VAL A 125 9.31 -15.88 -23.82
CA VAL A 125 10.05 -15.19 -22.74
C VAL A 125 10.56 -13.84 -23.23
N ALA A 126 11.15 -13.76 -24.42
CA ALA A 126 11.63 -12.50 -24.99
C ALA A 126 10.50 -11.48 -25.16
N THR A 127 9.33 -11.94 -25.63
CA THR A 127 8.14 -11.11 -25.76
C THR A 127 7.63 -10.61 -24.40
N GLY A 128 7.59 -11.48 -23.38
CA GLY A 128 7.23 -11.09 -22.02
C GLY A 128 8.17 -10.03 -21.44
N ILE A 129 9.49 -10.16 -21.66
CA ILE A 129 10.49 -9.16 -21.27
C ILE A 129 10.26 -7.84 -22.01
N MET A 130 9.96 -7.87 -23.30
CA MET A 130 9.67 -6.68 -24.11
C MET A 130 8.41 -5.96 -23.64
N ILE A 131 7.34 -6.69 -23.31
CA ILE A 131 6.12 -6.14 -22.73
C ILE A 131 6.44 -5.44 -21.40
N ALA A 132 7.17 -6.10 -20.49
CA ALA A 132 7.55 -5.51 -19.21
C ALA A 132 8.40 -4.24 -19.39
N PHE A 133 9.36 -4.26 -20.32
CA PHE A 133 10.20 -3.10 -20.64
C PHE A 133 9.37 -1.94 -21.20
N LEU A 134 8.48 -2.22 -22.16
CA LEU A 134 7.60 -1.21 -22.75
C LEU A 134 6.65 -0.62 -21.71
N SER A 135 6.05 -1.44 -20.85
CA SER A 135 5.23 -0.98 -19.73
C SER A 135 6.03 -0.07 -18.79
N GLY A 136 7.28 -0.41 -18.47
CA GLY A 136 8.18 0.43 -17.71
C GLY A 136 8.44 1.80 -18.36
N CYS A 137 8.70 1.81 -19.67
CA CYS A 137 8.87 3.04 -20.46
C CYS A 137 7.60 3.91 -20.45
N ILE A 138 6.43 3.30 -20.60
CA ILE A 138 5.14 4.00 -20.54
C ILE A 138 4.92 4.60 -19.15
N LEU A 139 5.17 3.83 -18.07
CA LEU A 139 5.05 4.34 -16.69
C LEU A 139 6.02 5.49 -16.42
N LEU A 140 7.24 5.42 -16.96
CA LEU A 140 8.23 6.48 -16.88
C LEU A 140 7.76 7.73 -17.65
N LEU A 141 7.20 7.55 -18.85
CA LEU A 141 6.63 8.64 -19.65
C LEU A 141 5.47 9.32 -18.92
N VAL A 142 4.54 8.55 -18.37
CA VAL A 142 3.42 9.05 -17.55
C VAL A 142 3.95 9.87 -16.36
N ARG A 143 5.04 9.42 -15.72
CA ARG A 143 5.70 10.17 -14.64
C ARG A 143 6.35 11.46 -15.13
N ILE A 144 7.07 11.46 -16.26
CA ILE A 144 7.70 12.66 -16.85
C ILE A 144 6.65 13.71 -17.18
N LEU A 145 5.52 13.28 -17.73
CA LEU A 145 4.40 14.16 -18.06
C LEU A 145 3.62 14.61 -16.82
N ASN A 146 4.00 14.16 -15.61
CA ASN A 146 3.32 14.38 -14.34
C ASN A 146 1.84 13.96 -14.36
N LEU A 147 1.47 13.02 -15.23
CA LEU A 147 0.09 12.51 -15.34
C LEU A 147 -0.35 11.79 -14.06
N SER A 148 0.57 11.43 -13.16
CA SER A 148 0.23 10.89 -11.84
C SER A 148 -0.63 11.86 -11.01
N GLN A 149 -0.55 13.17 -11.25
CA GLN A 149 -1.42 14.15 -10.58
C GLN A 149 -2.90 13.96 -10.92
N ILE A 150 -3.22 13.30 -12.05
CA ILE A 150 -4.60 12.95 -12.41
C ILE A 150 -5.20 12.00 -11.36
N ALA A 151 -4.36 11.16 -10.74
CA ALA A 151 -4.82 10.24 -9.70
C ALA A 151 -5.37 10.97 -8.46
N ASP A 152 -4.92 12.20 -8.20
CA ASP A 152 -5.40 13.02 -7.08
C ASP A 152 -6.84 13.55 -7.32
N PHE A 153 -7.36 13.47 -8.54
CA PHE A 153 -8.73 13.87 -8.88
C PHE A 153 -9.76 12.75 -8.68
N PHE A 154 -9.33 11.51 -8.37
CA PHE A 154 -10.28 10.44 -8.07
C PHE A 154 -10.93 10.67 -6.71
N SER A 155 -12.26 10.77 -6.71
CA SER A 155 -13.03 10.91 -5.48
C SER A 155 -12.94 9.64 -4.63
N ARG A 156 -13.12 9.78 -3.30
CA ARG A 156 -13.12 8.64 -2.39
C ARG A 156 -14.10 7.52 -2.80
N PRO A 157 -15.34 7.82 -3.26
CA PRO A 157 -16.24 6.78 -3.78
C PRO A 157 -15.71 6.04 -5.00
N VAL A 158 -15.06 6.75 -5.93
CA VAL A 158 -14.48 6.14 -7.14
C VAL A 158 -13.33 5.19 -6.76
N MET A 159 -12.44 5.64 -5.88
CA MET A 159 -11.36 4.79 -5.37
C MET A 159 -11.90 3.58 -4.60
N GLY A 160 -12.92 3.76 -3.77
CA GLY A 160 -13.58 2.66 -3.06
C GLY A 160 -14.22 1.64 -4.01
N GLY A 161 -14.93 2.12 -5.05
CA GLY A 161 -15.49 1.27 -6.09
C GLY A 161 -14.43 0.51 -6.88
N PHE A 162 -13.35 1.17 -7.27
CA PHE A 162 -12.22 0.57 -7.98
C PHE A 162 -11.54 -0.52 -7.13
N ILE A 163 -11.24 -0.25 -5.86
CA ILE A 163 -10.62 -1.23 -4.95
C ILE A 163 -11.55 -2.44 -4.73
N SER A 164 -12.84 -2.20 -4.54
CA SER A 164 -13.84 -3.27 -4.36
C SER A 164 -13.96 -4.15 -5.62
N ALA A 165 -14.05 -3.54 -6.80
CA ALA A 165 -14.11 -4.24 -8.08
C ALA A 165 -12.82 -5.04 -8.34
N GLY A 166 -11.64 -4.45 -8.10
CA GLY A 166 -10.36 -5.15 -8.19
C GLY A 166 -10.28 -6.35 -7.25
N GLY A 167 -10.75 -6.20 -6.01
CA GLY A 167 -10.85 -7.32 -5.06
C GLY A 167 -11.76 -8.46 -5.56
N LEU A 168 -12.90 -8.11 -6.15
CA LEU A 168 -13.80 -9.10 -6.77
C LEU A 168 -13.14 -9.81 -7.96
N LEU A 169 -12.45 -9.08 -8.84
CA LEU A 169 -11.74 -9.63 -10.00
C LEU A 169 -10.61 -10.57 -9.57
N ILE A 170 -9.82 -10.18 -8.57
CA ILE A 170 -8.79 -11.04 -7.98
C ILE A 170 -9.45 -12.32 -7.43
N MET A 171 -10.52 -12.19 -6.65
CA MET A 171 -11.23 -13.36 -6.11
C MET A 171 -11.72 -14.29 -7.23
N LEU A 172 -12.32 -13.75 -8.30
CA LEU A 172 -12.75 -14.52 -9.47
C LEU A 172 -11.58 -15.25 -10.15
N SER A 173 -10.42 -14.60 -10.30
CA SER A 173 -9.22 -15.22 -10.88
C SER A 173 -8.66 -16.37 -10.05
N GLN A 174 -8.89 -16.37 -8.72
CA GLN A 174 -8.44 -17.46 -7.85
C GLN A 174 -9.43 -18.62 -7.79
N VAL A 175 -10.71 -18.41 -8.11
CA VAL A 175 -11.72 -19.48 -8.12
C VAL A 175 -11.40 -20.54 -9.17
N SER A 176 -10.95 -20.16 -10.38
CA SER A 176 -10.53 -21.12 -11.41
C SER A 176 -9.35 -21.98 -10.94
N ASN A 177 -8.36 -21.37 -10.30
CA ASN A 177 -7.22 -22.06 -9.70
C ASN A 177 -7.66 -23.01 -8.58
N ALA A 178 -8.61 -22.59 -7.73
CA ALA A 178 -9.14 -23.40 -6.63
C ALA A 178 -9.95 -24.61 -7.13
N LEU A 179 -10.72 -24.45 -8.21
CA LEU A 179 -11.45 -25.54 -8.86
C LEU A 179 -10.56 -26.43 -9.74
N GLY A 180 -9.34 -25.96 -10.06
CA GLY A 180 -8.41 -26.66 -10.94
C GLY A 180 -8.85 -26.68 -12.41
N ILE A 181 -9.67 -25.72 -12.83
CA ILE A 181 -10.19 -25.63 -14.20
C ILE A 181 -9.33 -24.64 -15.00
N LYS A 182 -8.87 -25.06 -16.17
CA LYS A 182 -8.13 -24.21 -17.11
C LYS A 182 -9.05 -23.78 -18.25
N PHE A 183 -9.22 -22.48 -18.45
CA PHE A 183 -9.94 -21.92 -19.59
C PHE A 183 -9.29 -20.61 -20.03
N LYS A 184 -9.42 -20.28 -21.33
CA LYS A 184 -8.84 -19.07 -21.92
C LYS A 184 -9.47 -17.84 -21.25
N SER A 185 -8.63 -16.91 -20.78
CA SER A 185 -9.16 -15.74 -20.07
C SER A 185 -9.96 -14.88 -21.03
N GLN A 186 -11.11 -14.43 -20.54
CA GLN A 186 -12.01 -13.59 -21.30
C GLN A 186 -11.83 -12.15 -20.84
N ASP A 187 -11.92 -11.21 -21.78
CA ASP A 187 -11.87 -9.78 -21.49
C ASP A 187 -13.10 -9.30 -20.69
N TYR A 188 -14.17 -10.11 -20.65
CA TYR A 188 -15.43 -9.79 -19.98
C TYR A 188 -15.60 -10.59 -18.67
N PRO A 189 -15.51 -9.96 -17.48
CA PRO A 189 -15.57 -10.66 -16.20
C PRO A 189 -16.82 -11.52 -15.97
N PRO A 190 -18.04 -11.10 -16.38
CA PRO A 190 -19.21 -11.97 -16.27
C PRO A 190 -19.15 -13.21 -17.18
N ALA A 191 -18.41 -13.17 -18.30
CA ALA A 191 -18.19 -14.37 -19.12
C ALA A 191 -17.35 -15.41 -18.37
N THR A 192 -16.36 -14.96 -17.58
CA THR A 192 -15.59 -15.84 -16.68
C THR A 192 -16.50 -16.56 -15.69
N VAL A 193 -17.48 -15.86 -15.11
CA VAL A 193 -18.47 -16.47 -14.21
C VAL A 193 -19.29 -17.53 -14.93
N TYR A 194 -19.79 -17.22 -16.12
CA TYR A 194 -20.55 -18.17 -16.94
C TYR A 194 -19.73 -19.42 -17.30
N GLN A 195 -18.45 -19.26 -17.65
CA GLN A 195 -17.55 -20.38 -17.95
C GLN A 195 -17.29 -21.26 -16.73
N ILE A 196 -17.12 -20.66 -15.54
CA ILE A 196 -16.97 -21.39 -14.28
C ILE A 196 -18.22 -22.26 -14.02
N PHE A 197 -19.43 -21.71 -14.23
CA PHE A 197 -20.66 -22.48 -14.04
C PHE A 197 -20.82 -23.62 -15.05
N ASN A 198 -20.44 -23.40 -16.32
CA ASN A 198 -20.54 -24.44 -17.34
C ASN A 198 -19.54 -25.59 -17.13
N HIS A 199 -18.33 -25.29 -16.65
CA HIS A 199 -17.28 -26.29 -16.43
C HIS A 199 -17.20 -26.77 -14.98
N ILE A 200 -18.21 -26.48 -14.15
CA ILE A 200 -18.20 -26.89 -12.74
C ILE A 200 -18.17 -28.43 -12.58
N GLY A 201 -18.65 -29.16 -13.59
CA GLY A 201 -18.57 -30.62 -13.66
C GLY A 201 -17.15 -31.16 -13.88
N ASP A 202 -16.27 -30.37 -14.49
CA ASP A 202 -14.87 -30.74 -14.78
C ASP A 202 -13.90 -30.37 -13.63
N THR A 203 -14.46 -30.04 -12.47
CA THR A 203 -13.69 -29.64 -11.29
C THR A 203 -12.76 -30.76 -10.84
N ASN A 204 -11.49 -30.41 -10.63
CA ASN A 204 -10.54 -31.33 -10.01
C ASN A 204 -10.82 -31.38 -8.50
N LEU A 205 -11.49 -32.45 -8.04
CA LEU A 205 -11.85 -32.63 -6.63
C LEU A 205 -10.64 -32.56 -5.68
N ASN A 206 -9.46 -32.98 -6.12
CA ASN A 206 -8.25 -32.90 -5.29
C ASN A 206 -7.79 -31.44 -5.13
N ALA A 207 -7.77 -30.66 -6.23
CA ALA A 207 -7.43 -29.24 -6.17
C ALA A 207 -8.42 -28.46 -5.29
N PHE A 208 -9.71 -28.74 -5.46
CA PHE A 208 -10.76 -28.15 -4.64
C PHE A 208 -10.62 -28.50 -3.15
N ALA A 209 -10.35 -29.78 -2.83
CA ALA A 209 -10.14 -30.21 -1.45
C ALA A 209 -8.94 -29.49 -0.81
N VAL A 210 -7.81 -29.39 -1.54
CA VAL A 210 -6.62 -28.67 -1.06
C VAL A 210 -6.94 -27.20 -0.82
N ALA A 211 -7.64 -26.53 -1.75
CA ALA A 211 -8.03 -25.13 -1.59
C ALA A 211 -8.97 -24.93 -0.40
N ALA A 212 -10.00 -25.77 -0.25
CA ALA A 212 -10.97 -25.71 0.84
C ALA A 212 -10.29 -25.94 2.21
N ILE A 213 -9.46 -26.98 2.33
CA ILE A 213 -8.71 -27.26 3.57
C ILE A 213 -7.78 -26.10 3.91
N SER A 214 -7.10 -25.53 2.92
CA SER A 214 -6.20 -24.38 3.11
C SER A 214 -6.96 -23.15 3.62
N ILE A 215 -8.12 -22.85 3.04
CA ILE A 215 -8.97 -21.73 3.48
C ILE A 215 -9.45 -21.95 4.91
N VAL A 216 -9.96 -23.14 5.24
CA VAL A 216 -10.41 -23.49 6.59
C VAL A 216 -9.24 -23.34 7.58
N TYR A 217 -8.07 -23.91 7.26
CA TYR A 217 -6.88 -23.80 8.08
C TYR A 217 -6.49 -22.34 8.34
N LEU A 218 -6.40 -21.50 7.30
CA LEU A 218 -6.04 -20.09 7.44
C LEU A 218 -7.06 -19.31 8.28
N ILE A 219 -8.35 -19.57 8.10
CA ILE A 219 -9.41 -18.96 8.91
C ILE A 219 -9.28 -19.40 10.38
N THR A 220 -9.09 -20.69 10.64
CA THR A 220 -8.90 -21.23 11.99
C THR A 220 -7.69 -20.62 12.66
N VAL A 221 -6.53 -20.56 11.99
CA VAL A 221 -5.31 -19.93 12.52
C VAL A 221 -5.54 -18.44 12.79
N LYS A 222 -6.21 -17.71 11.88
CA LYS A 222 -6.54 -16.30 12.08
C LYS A 222 -7.46 -16.10 13.28
N MET A 223 -8.46 -16.96 13.47
CA MET A 223 -9.37 -16.91 14.62
C MET A 223 -8.64 -17.22 15.94
N ILE A 224 -7.80 -18.26 15.95
CA ILE A 224 -6.95 -18.62 17.11
C ILE A 224 -6.02 -17.45 17.44
N LYS A 225 -5.31 -16.89 16.44
CA LYS A 225 -4.43 -15.74 16.64
C LYS A 225 -5.19 -14.57 17.27
N ARG A 226 -6.35 -14.20 16.73
CA ARG A 226 -7.19 -13.11 17.28
C ARG A 226 -7.68 -13.40 18.69
N ARG A 227 -7.92 -14.68 19.04
CA ARG A 227 -8.47 -15.08 20.35
C ARG A 227 -7.40 -15.20 21.43
N PHE A 228 -6.23 -15.76 21.10
CA PHE A 228 -5.17 -16.08 22.05
C PHE A 228 -4.03 -15.05 22.09
N PHE A 229 -3.82 -14.28 21.00
CA PHE A 229 -2.78 -13.26 20.90
C PHE A 229 -3.39 -11.88 20.63
N PRO A 230 -3.78 -11.12 21.67
CA PRO A 230 -4.05 -9.69 21.50
C PRO A 230 -2.75 -8.99 21.06
N SER A 231 -2.72 -8.33 19.91
CA SER A 231 -1.58 -7.47 19.51
C SER A 231 -1.50 -6.25 20.44
N PRO A 232 -0.29 -5.84 20.91
CA PRO A 232 1.03 -5.97 20.27
C PRO A 232 2.12 -6.66 21.15
N VAL A 233 2.06 -7.98 21.34
CA VAL A 233 3.07 -8.72 22.14
C VAL A 233 4.45 -8.78 21.47
N LEU A 234 4.53 -8.78 20.13
CA LEU A 234 5.82 -8.83 19.43
C LEU A 234 6.65 -7.56 19.61
N MET A 235 6.01 -6.39 19.74
CA MET A 235 6.75 -5.14 19.99
C MET A 235 7.37 -5.15 21.39
N GLN A 236 6.59 -5.62 22.38
CA GLN A 236 7.01 -5.74 23.78
C GLN A 236 8.15 -6.75 23.98
N LEU A 237 8.23 -7.81 23.18
CA LEU A 237 9.31 -8.81 23.24
C LEU A 237 10.68 -8.26 22.82
N PHE A 238 10.71 -7.19 22.01
CA PHE A 238 11.93 -6.58 21.49
C PHE A 238 12.20 -5.19 22.05
N GLU A 239 11.27 -4.65 22.83
CA GLU A 239 11.45 -3.42 23.61
C GLU A 239 12.31 -3.76 24.83
N SER A 240 13.62 -3.66 24.68
CA SER A 240 14.55 -3.75 25.82
C SER A 240 14.22 -2.62 26.79
N ASP A 241 14.06 -2.96 28.08
CA ASP A 241 13.91 -2.04 29.22
C ASP A 241 14.87 -0.86 29.08
N THR A 242 14.44 0.20 28.41
CA THR A 242 15.16 1.46 28.41
C THR A 242 14.72 2.10 29.71
N PRO A 243 15.62 2.31 30.69
CA PRO A 243 15.23 2.99 31.91
C PRO A 243 14.69 4.34 31.48
N GLN A 244 13.40 4.56 31.73
CA GLN A 244 12.80 5.89 31.67
C GLN A 244 13.65 6.74 32.60
N ILE A 245 14.55 7.56 32.06
CA ILE A 245 15.18 8.61 32.84
C ILE A 245 14.01 9.51 33.21
N LYS A 246 13.49 9.33 34.43
CA LYS A 246 12.60 10.30 35.06
C LYS A 246 13.38 11.60 35.07
N GLU A 247 13.10 12.49 34.13
CA GLU A 247 13.38 13.91 34.28
C GLU A 247 12.56 14.37 35.50
N GLN A 248 13.16 14.26 36.68
CA GLN A 248 12.66 14.91 37.88
C GLN A 248 12.75 16.42 37.66
N GLY A 249 11.59 17.06 37.46
CA GLY A 249 11.48 18.51 37.60
C GLY A 249 10.80 19.29 36.46
N LYS A 250 9.72 18.77 35.87
CA LYS A 250 8.74 19.63 35.17
C LYS A 250 7.33 19.35 35.69
N PRO A 251 6.51 20.40 35.93
CA PRO A 251 5.14 20.20 36.38
C PRO A 251 4.40 19.33 35.38
N GLU A 252 3.61 18.39 35.89
CA GLU A 252 2.76 17.49 35.14
C GLU A 252 1.87 18.29 34.18
N GLU A 253 2.22 18.31 32.89
CA GLU A 253 1.22 18.53 31.86
C GLU A 253 0.36 17.27 31.85
N GLU A 254 -0.83 17.36 32.45
CA GLU A 254 -1.87 16.35 32.37
C GLU A 254 -1.96 15.82 30.93
N GLU A 255 -1.63 14.54 30.75
CA GLU A 255 -1.87 13.80 29.52
C GLU A 255 -3.35 13.96 29.15
N ARG A 256 -3.62 14.77 28.12
CA ARG A 256 -4.95 15.00 27.57
C ARG A 256 -5.49 13.67 27.05
N PHE A 257 -6.33 13.05 27.87
CA PHE A 257 -7.05 11.83 27.54
C PHE A 257 -8.05 12.12 26.42
N ILE A 258 -7.68 11.81 25.17
CA ILE A 258 -8.66 11.69 24.08
C ILE A 258 -9.15 10.23 24.12
N PRO A 259 -10.43 9.97 24.48
CA PRO A 259 -10.95 8.61 24.54
C PRO A 259 -10.91 7.97 23.15
N SER A 260 -10.21 6.82 23.08
CA SER A 260 -9.81 6.12 21.85
C SER A 260 -10.91 5.33 21.15
N ASN A 261 -12.18 5.71 21.30
CA ASN A 261 -13.26 5.07 20.55
C ASN A 261 -13.43 5.74 19.17
N ALA A 262 -12.36 5.72 18.37
CA ALA A 262 -12.33 6.21 17.02
C ALA A 262 -12.93 5.15 16.07
N GLY A 263 -14.27 5.08 16.05
CA GLY A 263 -14.96 4.62 14.85
C GLY A 263 -14.58 5.53 13.69
N HIS A 264 -14.03 4.95 12.63
CA HIS A 264 -13.72 5.56 11.33
C HIS A 264 -14.29 6.97 11.08
N GLY A 265 -13.44 8.00 11.04
CA GLY A 265 -13.88 9.31 10.56
C GLY A 265 -12.93 10.46 10.85
N PHE A 266 -12.41 11.06 9.78
CA PHE A 266 -11.84 12.41 9.77
C PHE A 266 -12.95 13.43 10.09
N SER A 267 -13.28 13.64 11.37
CA SER A 267 -13.93 14.85 11.91
C SER A 267 -14.16 14.67 13.41
N LEU A 268 -13.73 15.64 14.22
CA LEU A 268 -14.22 15.77 15.60
C LEU A 268 -15.75 15.91 15.54
N THR A 269 -16.48 15.19 16.39
CA THR A 269 -17.92 15.44 16.56
C THR A 269 -18.14 16.84 17.16
N ASP A 270 -19.29 17.49 16.90
CA ASP A 270 -19.54 18.87 17.38
C ASP A 270 -19.38 19.00 18.91
N GLN A 271 -19.72 17.97 19.66
CA GLN A 271 -19.47 17.91 21.12
C GLN A 271 -17.97 17.90 21.46
N GLN A 272 -17.15 17.18 20.69
CA GLN A 272 -15.69 17.15 20.86
C GLN A 272 -15.03 18.46 20.40
N TYR A 273 -15.56 19.10 19.34
CA TYR A 273 -15.08 20.42 18.89
C TYR A 273 -15.37 21.50 19.94
N THR A 274 -16.57 21.47 20.53
CA THR A 274 -16.97 22.42 21.57
C THR A 274 -16.17 22.21 22.85
N ALA A 275 -15.88 20.96 23.24
CA ALA A 275 -15.01 20.65 24.37
C ALA A 275 -13.55 21.10 24.12
N TYR A 276 -13.05 20.96 22.89
CA TYR A 276 -11.72 21.40 22.50
C TYR A 276 -11.57 22.94 22.49
N GLN A 277 -12.55 23.67 21.93
CA GLN A 277 -12.62 25.13 22.05
C GLN A 277 -12.73 25.56 23.51
N ALA A 278 -13.61 24.88 24.25
CA ALA A 278 -13.70 24.82 25.71
C ALA A 278 -12.35 25.02 26.39
N GLN A 279 -11.46 24.08 26.12
CA GLN A 279 -10.13 23.95 26.72
C GLN A 279 -9.10 24.96 26.22
N HIS A 280 -9.25 25.50 25.01
CA HIS A 280 -8.28 26.41 24.38
C HIS A 280 -8.60 27.90 24.48
N THR A 281 -9.76 28.28 25.02
CA THR A 281 -10.07 29.68 25.36
C THR A 281 -9.15 30.19 26.47
N PRO A 282 -8.41 31.30 26.27
CA PRO A 282 -7.57 31.92 27.29
C PRO A 282 -8.34 32.17 28.60
N GLN A 283 -7.68 32.00 29.74
CA GLN A 283 -8.31 32.04 31.07
C GLN A 283 -9.03 33.38 31.35
N GLU A 284 -8.51 34.50 30.82
CA GLU A 284 -9.10 35.84 30.89
C GLU A 284 -10.45 35.97 30.14
N GLU A 285 -10.65 35.22 29.05
CA GLU A 285 -11.92 35.20 28.31
C GLU A 285 -13.00 34.37 29.02
N ARG A 286 -12.60 33.35 29.80
CA ARG A 286 -13.54 32.56 30.62
C ARG A 286 -14.05 33.34 31.83
N GLU A 287 -13.19 34.13 32.46
CA GLU A 287 -13.57 34.96 33.60
C GLU A 287 -14.46 36.13 33.19
N SER A 288 -14.18 36.78 32.05
CA SER A 288 -15.03 37.86 31.52
C SER A 288 -16.42 37.40 31.06
N GLN A 289 -16.56 36.19 30.50
CA GLN A 289 -17.88 35.62 30.16
C GLN A 289 -18.68 35.18 31.40
N ALA A 290 -18.01 34.71 32.45
CA ALA A 290 -18.64 34.36 33.71
C ALA A 290 -19.18 35.59 34.48
N ASP A 291 -18.48 36.73 34.37
CA ASP A 291 -18.91 37.99 34.99
C ASP A 291 -20.03 38.68 34.19
N ALA A 292 -20.01 38.55 32.86
CA ALA A 292 -21.10 39.04 32.00
C ALA A 292 -22.44 38.32 32.22
N GLY A 293 -22.42 37.06 32.67
CA GLY A 293 -23.62 36.28 32.98
C GLY A 293 -24.24 36.56 34.36
N LYS A 294 -23.61 37.38 35.21
CA LYS A 294 -24.11 37.72 36.55
C LYS A 294 -24.78 39.09 36.65
N ASN A 295 -24.68 39.93 35.62
CA ASN A 295 -25.26 41.27 35.58
C ASN A 295 -26.33 41.45 34.48
N GLY A 296 -27.01 40.36 34.09
CA GLY A 296 -28.17 40.37 33.19
C GLY A 296 -29.44 39.91 33.90
#